data_AF-A0A1C6G3V2-F1
#
_entry.id   AF-A0A1C6G3V2-F1
#
_cell.length_a   1.000
_cell.length_b   1.000
_cell.length_c   1.000
_cell.angle_alpha   90.00
_cell.angle_beta   90.00
_cell.angle_gamma   90.00
#
_symmetry.space_group_name_H-M   'P 1'
#
loop_
_entity.id
_entity.type
_entity.pdbx_description
1 polymer ?
#
loop_
_entity_poly.entity_id
_entity_poly.type
_entity_poly.pdbx_seq_one_letter_code
_entity_poly.pdbx_strand_id
1 'polypeptide(L)'
;MTQIEFVTELEQALRGNVEERIIQENVRYYNDYISEQRAAGKSEEEIFALLGSPRLIAKTIIDTSGEASTQENSRAGSYNYSTGSDDSSTGGDGWSFSWMKETASKNWVTKTIAILAIVAVVFLVLSIIFKLVAILFKPAVVVLAVAAVYYLVKNSSNK
;
A
#
# COMPACT_ATOMS: atom_id res chain seq x y z
N MET A 1 4.44 -15.01 17.21
CA MET A 1 3.07 -15.12 17.73
C MET A 1 2.24 -15.82 16.68
N THR A 2 1.13 -16.44 17.06
CA THR A 2 0.17 -17.04 16.13
C THR A 2 -1.04 -16.13 15.92
N GLN A 3 -1.83 -16.40 14.89
CA GLN A 3 -3.10 -15.68 14.65
C GLN A 3 -4.02 -15.67 15.88
N ILE A 4 -4.16 -16.81 16.56
CA ILE A 4 -5.03 -16.97 17.74
C ILE A 4 -4.49 -16.11 18.89
N GLU A 5 -3.18 -16.12 19.12
CA GLU A 5 -2.53 -15.29 20.15
C GLU A 5 -2.76 -13.80 19.88
N PHE A 6 -2.56 -13.36 18.63
CA PHE A 6 -2.75 -11.96 18.24
C PHE A 6 -4.18 -11.48 18.51
N VAL A 7 -5.18 -12.24 18.05
CA VAL A 7 -6.59 -11.88 18.18
C VAL A 7 -7.02 -11.91 19.65
N THR A 8 -6.53 -12.89 20.42
CA THR A 8 -6.80 -12.98 21.87
C THR A 8 -6.22 -11.80 22.63
N GLU A 9 -4.98 -11.40 22.34
CA GLU A 9 -4.37 -10.23 22.97
C GLU A 9 -5.07 -8.93 22.58
N LEU A 10 -5.50 -8.79 21.33
CA LEU A 10 -6.27 -7.65 20.85
C LEU A 10 -7.60 -7.56 21.60
N GLU A 11 -8.34 -8.67 21.70
CA GLU A 11 -9.60 -8.74 22.43
C GLU A 11 -9.42 -8.37 23.91
N GLN A 12 -8.41 -8.93 24.57
CA GLN A 12 -8.11 -8.64 25.97
C GLN A 12 -7.77 -7.17 26.21
N ALA A 13 -7.03 -6.54 25.30
CA ALA A 13 -6.68 -5.13 25.41
C ALA A 13 -7.90 -4.21 25.17
N LEU A 14 -8.85 -4.62 24.33
CA LEU A 14 -10.08 -3.88 24.06
C LEU A 14 -11.15 -4.07 25.15
N ARG A 15 -11.20 -5.26 25.78
CA ARG A 15 -12.16 -5.59 26.84
C ARG A 15 -12.11 -4.55 27.97
N GLY A 16 -13.28 -4.02 28.31
CA GLY A 16 -13.45 -3.03 29.37
C GLY A 16 -13.12 -1.58 28.98
N ASN A 17 -12.55 -1.33 27.79
CA ASN A 17 -12.25 0.01 27.29
C ASN A 17 -13.17 0.44 26.13
N VAL A 18 -13.77 -0.52 25.39
CA VAL A 18 -14.68 -0.26 24.28
C VAL A 18 -15.93 -1.13 24.36
N GLU A 19 -16.97 -0.79 23.60
CA GLU A 19 -18.20 -1.58 23.51
C GLU A 19 -17.96 -2.96 22.89
N GLU A 20 -18.70 -3.96 23.36
CA GLU A 20 -18.61 -5.35 22.88
C GLU A 20 -18.76 -5.46 21.35
N ARG A 21 -19.58 -4.61 20.72
CA ARG A 21 -19.71 -4.54 19.26
C ARG A 21 -18.38 -4.21 18.59
N ILE A 22 -17.67 -3.20 19.09
CA ILE A 22 -16.39 -2.75 18.55
C ILE A 22 -15.33 -3.85 18.75
N ILE A 23 -15.36 -4.56 19.89
CA ILE A 23 -14.49 -5.71 20.13
C ILE A 23 -14.70 -6.77 19.05
N GLN A 24 -15.94 -7.22 18.85
CA GLN A 24 -16.28 -8.28 17.90
C GLN A 24 -15.97 -7.89 16.46
N GLU A 25 -16.23 -6.64 16.08
CA GLU A 25 -15.91 -6.12 14.74
C GLU A 25 -14.40 -6.14 14.47
N ASN A 26 -13.59 -5.66 15.42
CA ASN A 26 -12.14 -5.61 15.26
C ASN A 26 -11.53 -7.02 15.31
N VAL A 27 -11.95 -7.85 16.26
CA VAL A 27 -11.53 -9.25 16.37
C VAL A 27 -11.78 -10.00 15.06
N ARG A 28 -13.00 -9.89 14.50
CA ARG A 28 -13.34 -10.53 13.22
C ARG A 28 -12.48 -9.97 12.08
N TYR A 29 -12.36 -8.65 11.99
CA TYR A 29 -11.59 -7.99 10.93
C TYR A 29 -10.13 -8.46 10.89
N TYR A 30 -9.43 -8.44 12.03
CA TYR A 30 -8.04 -8.87 12.07
C TYR A 30 -7.87 -10.37 11.89
N ASN A 31 -8.82 -11.18 12.38
CA ASN A 31 -8.83 -12.61 12.14
C ASN A 31 -8.94 -12.94 10.65
N ASP A 32 -9.88 -12.31 9.95
CA ASP A 32 -10.10 -12.53 8.52
C ASP A 32 -8.90 -12.03 7.71
N TYR A 33 -8.36 -10.85 8.05
CA TYR A 33 -7.18 -10.30 7.39
C TYR A 33 -5.96 -11.22 7.52
N ILE A 34 -5.65 -11.72 8.72
CA ILE A 34 -4.50 -12.63 8.91
C ILE A 34 -4.71 -13.92 8.12
N SER A 35 -5.93 -14.48 8.14
CA SER A 35 -6.30 -15.67 7.36
C SER A 35 -6.09 -15.46 5.86
N GLU A 36 -6.53 -14.32 5.31
CA GLU A 36 -6.34 -13.97 3.91
C GLU A 36 -4.87 -13.79 3.54
N GLN A 37 -4.07 -13.11 4.38
CA GLN A 37 -2.64 -12.94 4.12
C GLN A 37 -1.89 -14.27 4.14
N ARG A 38 -2.28 -15.19 5.04
CA ARG A 38 -1.74 -16.55 5.09
C ARG A 38 -2.14 -17.36 3.86
N ALA A 39 -3.40 -17.27 3.43
CA ALA A 39 -3.87 -17.91 2.20
C ALA A 39 -3.15 -17.38 0.95
N ALA A 40 -2.72 -16.12 0.97
CA ALA A 40 -1.89 -15.50 -0.06
C ALA A 40 -0.40 -15.92 0.00
N GLY A 41 -0.01 -16.78 0.95
CA GLY A 41 1.34 -17.35 1.05
C GLY A 41 2.34 -16.54 1.89
N LYS A 42 1.89 -15.52 2.64
CA LYS A 42 2.78 -14.78 3.56
C LYS A 42 3.01 -15.54 4.86
N SER A 43 4.21 -15.39 5.44
CA SER A 43 4.50 -15.94 6.76
C SER A 43 3.83 -15.13 7.86
N GLU A 44 3.59 -15.78 9.01
CA GLU A 44 3.05 -15.12 10.19
C GLU A 44 3.96 -13.98 10.66
N GLU A 45 5.27 -14.15 10.61
CA GLU A 45 6.25 -13.11 10.96
C GLU A 45 6.12 -11.88 10.05
N GLU A 46 5.95 -12.06 8.75
CA GLU A 46 5.76 -10.95 7.81
C GLU A 46 4.45 -10.21 8.08
N ILE A 47 3.37 -10.95 8.38
CA ILE A 47 2.07 -10.38 8.69
C ILE A 47 2.15 -9.56 9.98
N PHE A 48 2.78 -10.09 11.03
CA PHE A 48 2.89 -9.40 12.32
C PHE A 48 3.92 -8.27 12.32
N ALA A 49 4.97 -8.36 11.51
CA ALA A 49 5.88 -7.23 11.28
C ALA A 49 5.15 -6.04 10.62
N LEU A 50 4.20 -6.32 9.73
CA LEU A 50 3.38 -5.31 9.07
C LEU A 50 2.27 -4.76 9.97
N LEU A 51 1.59 -5.63 10.73
CA LEU A 51 0.51 -5.25 11.63
C LEU A 51 1.00 -4.55 12.90
N GLY A 52 2.18 -4.94 13.40
CA GLY A 52 2.69 -4.48 14.69
C GLY A 52 2.06 -5.23 15.87
N SER A 53 2.11 -4.64 17.06
CA SER A 53 1.61 -5.29 18.26
C SER A 53 0.09 -5.13 18.42
N PRO A 54 -0.63 -6.18 18.85
CA PRO A 54 -2.09 -6.12 19.05
C PRO A 54 -2.48 -5.06 20.09
N ARG A 55 -1.63 -4.80 21.08
CA ARG A 55 -1.86 -3.76 22.10
C ARG A 55 -1.82 -2.34 21.56
N LEU A 56 -0.95 -2.04 20.58
CA LEU A 56 -0.89 -0.70 19.97
C LEU A 56 -2.12 -0.45 19.08
N ILE A 57 -2.56 -1.50 18.39
CA ILE A 57 -3.81 -1.48 17.63
C ILE A 57 -4.98 -1.23 18.58
N ALA A 58 -5.07 -1.99 19.67
CA ALA A 58 -6.09 -1.81 20.69
C ALA A 58 -6.12 -0.37 21.23
N LYS A 59 -4.94 0.20 21.54
CA LYS A 59 -4.83 1.59 21.99
C LYS A 59 -5.42 2.57 20.98
N THR A 60 -5.08 2.41 19.70
CA THR A 60 -5.61 3.29 18.63
C THR A 60 -7.14 3.18 18.52
N ILE A 61 -7.68 1.96 18.64
CA ILE A 61 -9.14 1.73 18.63
C ILE A 61 -9.80 2.37 19.85
N ILE A 62 -9.22 2.23 21.04
CA ILE A 62 -9.72 2.86 22.27
C ILE A 62 -9.71 4.38 22.13
N ASP A 63 -8.60 4.96 21.70
CA ASP A 63 -8.45 6.41 21.52
C ASP A 63 -9.48 6.94 20.51
N THR A 64 -9.73 6.20 19.42
CA THR A 64 -10.71 6.61 18.37
C THR A 64 -12.17 6.35 18.79
N SER A 65 -12.44 5.30 19.55
CA SER A 65 -13.80 4.95 20.00
C SER A 65 -14.26 5.73 21.23
N GLY A 66 -13.33 6.16 22.09
CA GLY A 66 -13.59 7.08 23.21
C GLY A 66 -13.95 8.49 22.75
N GLU A 67 -13.39 8.95 21.62
CA GLU A 67 -13.83 10.19 20.97
C GLU A 67 -15.26 10.04 20.42
N ALA A 68 -15.62 8.89 19.83
CA ALA A 68 -16.96 8.64 19.30
C ALA A 68 -18.05 8.60 20.38
N SER A 69 -17.75 8.11 21.59
CA SER A 69 -18.73 8.03 22.70
C SER A 69 -18.92 9.36 23.45
N THR A 70 -17.99 10.31 23.32
CA THR A 70 -18.17 11.70 23.82
C THR A 70 -18.78 12.62 22.75
N GLN A 71 -18.77 12.20 21.49
CA GLN A 71 -19.18 13.02 20.34
C GLN A 71 -20.62 12.77 19.85
N GLU A 72 -21.51 12.16 20.65
CA GLU A 72 -22.95 12.20 20.35
C GLU A 72 -23.68 13.40 20.98
N ASN A 73 -22.97 14.37 21.58
CA ASN A 73 -23.61 15.60 22.07
C ASN A 73 -22.85 16.91 21.79
N SER A 74 -21.96 16.96 20.80
CA SER A 74 -21.38 18.25 20.38
C SER A 74 -21.07 18.27 18.89
N ARG A 75 -22.06 18.77 18.15
CA ARG A 75 -21.90 19.31 16.81
C ARG A 75 -20.75 20.32 16.79
N ALA A 76 -19.86 20.18 15.81
CA ALA A 76 -18.96 21.22 15.31
C ALA A 76 -18.13 21.98 16.38
N GLY A 77 -16.87 21.58 16.57
CA GLY A 77 -15.95 22.33 17.43
C GLY A 77 -14.49 22.12 17.04
N SER A 78 -13.97 23.09 16.29
CA SER A 78 -12.58 23.51 16.15
C SER A 78 -11.51 22.70 16.91
N TYR A 79 -10.49 22.26 16.17
CA TYR A 79 -9.16 21.95 16.70
C TYR A 79 -8.73 23.01 17.72
N ASN A 80 -8.51 22.59 18.97
CA ASN A 80 -7.98 23.44 20.01
C ASN A 80 -6.82 22.70 20.69
N TYR A 81 -5.61 23.07 20.30
CA TYR A 81 -4.39 22.76 21.04
C TYR A 81 -4.40 23.63 22.30
N SER A 82 -4.90 23.08 23.42
CA SER A 82 -4.78 23.72 24.73
C SER A 82 -3.54 23.19 25.44
N THR A 83 -2.53 24.06 25.50
CA THR A 83 -1.43 24.00 26.45
C THR A 83 -1.99 24.21 27.87
N GLY A 84 -1.76 23.24 28.76
CA GLY A 84 -2.09 23.35 30.18
C GLY A 84 -1.12 22.53 31.01
N SER A 85 -0.09 23.20 31.52
CA SER A 85 0.78 22.80 32.64
C SER A 85 -0.06 22.64 33.93
N ASP A 86 0.22 21.85 34.96
CA ASP A 86 1.43 21.27 35.55
C ASP A 86 1.03 20.03 36.38
N ASP A 87 1.81 18.93 36.38
CA ASP A 87 2.42 18.33 37.59
C ASP A 87 3.39 17.20 37.19
N SER A 88 4.26 16.82 38.10
CA SER A 88 5.69 16.60 37.88
C SER A 88 6.16 15.13 37.91
N SER A 89 7.26 14.87 37.16
CA SER A 89 8.24 13.76 37.29
C SER A 89 7.75 12.37 36.81
N THR A 90 8.34 11.69 35.81
CA THR A 90 9.76 11.37 35.64
C THR A 90 10.00 10.76 34.24
N GLY A 91 11.09 11.20 33.58
CA GLY A 91 11.83 10.63 32.43
C GLY A 91 11.23 9.53 31.55
N GLY A 92 11.23 9.79 30.23
CA GLY A 92 11.05 8.76 29.22
C GLY A 92 10.93 9.31 27.80
N ASP A 93 11.99 9.96 27.31
CA ASP A 93 12.40 10.09 25.90
C ASP A 93 11.29 9.86 24.85
N GLY A 94 10.46 10.88 24.64
CA GLY A 94 9.44 10.90 23.59
C GLY A 94 10.07 11.18 22.24
N TRP A 95 10.36 10.11 21.50
CA TRP A 95 10.90 10.11 20.14
C TRP A 95 10.17 11.12 19.24
N SER A 96 10.88 12.18 18.86
CA SER A 96 10.43 13.17 17.90
C SER A 96 10.39 12.55 16.50
N PHE A 97 9.22 12.04 16.08
CA PHE A 97 9.02 11.59 14.71
C PHE A 97 8.62 12.76 13.81
N SER A 98 9.63 13.51 13.37
CA SER A 98 9.52 14.43 12.25
C SER A 98 9.60 13.65 10.94
N TRP A 99 8.45 13.34 10.34
CA TRP A 99 8.38 13.22 8.88
C TRP A 99 7.03 13.73 8.37
N MET A 100 7.12 14.74 7.51
CA MET A 100 6.23 14.94 6.38
C MET A 100 4.72 14.97 6.67
N LYS A 101 4.31 16.19 6.96
CA LYS A 101 3.07 16.78 6.46
C LYS A 101 2.89 16.39 4.98
N GLU A 102 1.63 16.13 4.62
CA GLU A 102 1.15 16.02 3.24
C GLU A 102 1.40 14.68 2.53
N THR A 103 0.49 13.73 2.77
CA THR A 103 -0.19 12.92 1.75
C THR A 103 -1.14 11.98 2.49
N ALA A 104 -2.23 12.56 2.99
CA ALA A 104 -3.36 11.82 3.53
C ALA A 104 -4.06 11.07 2.38
N SER A 105 -3.44 9.99 1.90
CA SER A 105 -3.98 8.88 1.09
C SER A 105 -2.83 8.12 0.39
N LYS A 106 -1.80 7.67 1.12
CA LYS A 106 -0.56 7.09 0.54
C LYS A 106 -0.41 5.57 0.68
N ASN A 107 -1.44 4.84 1.12
CA ASN A 107 -1.34 3.38 1.30
C ASN A 107 -1.95 2.56 0.14
N TRP A 108 -2.77 3.20 -0.71
CA TRP A 108 -3.28 2.60 -1.96
C TRP A 108 -2.43 2.98 -3.19
N VAL A 109 -1.85 4.17 -3.19
CA VAL A 109 -0.99 4.66 -4.30
C VAL A 109 0.38 3.96 -4.30
N THR A 110 0.91 3.56 -3.15
CA THR A 110 2.21 2.87 -3.08
C THR A 110 2.16 1.45 -3.64
N LYS A 111 1.06 0.71 -3.42
CA LYS A 111 0.84 -0.60 -4.06
C LYS A 111 0.69 -0.49 -5.58
N THR A 112 0.03 0.56 -6.07
CA THR A 112 -0.13 0.78 -7.53
C THR A 112 1.13 1.32 -8.19
N ILE A 113 1.89 2.20 -7.53
CA ILE A 113 3.20 2.68 -8.03
C ILE A 113 4.23 1.55 -8.08
N ALA A 114 4.25 0.62 -7.11
CA ALA A 114 5.18 -0.50 -7.13
C ALA A 114 4.92 -1.46 -8.31
N ILE A 115 3.65 -1.77 -8.60
CA ILE A 115 3.26 -2.57 -9.77
C ILE A 115 3.54 -1.81 -11.07
N LEU A 116 3.23 -0.50 -11.11
CA LEU A 116 3.53 0.35 -12.26
C LEU A 116 5.04 0.42 -12.54
N ALA A 117 5.87 0.45 -11.50
CA ALA A 117 7.33 0.44 -11.63
C ALA A 117 7.83 -0.87 -12.25
N ILE A 118 7.32 -2.03 -11.81
CA ILE A 118 7.68 -3.33 -12.40
C ILE A 118 7.23 -3.39 -13.87
N VAL A 119 6.00 -2.96 -14.17
CA VAL A 119 5.47 -2.90 -15.53
C VAL A 119 6.32 -1.96 -16.41
N ALA A 120 6.73 -0.80 -15.89
CA ALA A 120 7.60 0.13 -16.60
C ALA A 120 8.98 -0.49 -16.90
N VAL A 121 9.56 -1.27 -15.99
CA VAL A 121 10.81 -2.01 -16.23
C VAL A 121 10.61 -3.06 -17.34
N VAL A 122 9.51 -3.80 -17.33
CA VAL A 122 9.18 -4.78 -18.39
C VAL A 122 9.05 -4.07 -19.74
N PHE A 123 8.32 -2.95 -19.81
CA PHE A 123 8.20 -2.15 -21.03
C PHE A 123 9.55 -1.59 -21.49
N LEU A 124 10.45 -1.20 -20.57
CA LEU A 124 11.78 -0.72 -20.90
C LEU A 124 12.62 -1.83 -21.55
N VAL A 125 12.59 -3.05 -21.00
CA VAL A 125 13.27 -4.22 -21.58
C VAL A 125 12.69 -4.57 -22.95
N LEU A 126 11.36 -4.60 -23.08
CA LEU A 126 10.70 -4.83 -24.37
C LEU A 126 11.05 -3.74 -25.39
N SER A 127 11.10 -2.47 -24.98
CA SER A 127 11.43 -1.36 -25.87
C SER A 127 12.86 -1.46 -26.41
N ILE A 128 13.81 -1.97 -25.61
CA ILE A 128 15.18 -2.26 -26.07
C ILE A 128 15.16 -3.34 -27.15
N ILE A 129 14.41 -4.43 -26.94
CA ILE A 129 14.26 -5.53 -27.92
C ILE A 129 13.59 -5.01 -29.20
N PHE A 130 12.50 -4.24 -29.10
CA PHE A 130 11.83 -3.64 -30.25
C PHE A 130 12.72 -2.64 -30.99
N LYS A 131 13.56 -1.86 -30.31
CA LYS A 131 14.54 -0.98 -30.98
C LYS A 131 15.61 -1.78 -31.74
N LEU A 132 16.09 -2.89 -31.17
CA LEU A 132 17.01 -3.82 -31.84
C LEU A 132 16.38 -4.42 -33.10
N VAL A 133 15.12 -4.87 -33.02
CA VAL A 133 14.37 -5.38 -34.17
C VAL A 133 14.10 -4.28 -35.19
N ALA A 134 13.72 -3.07 -34.77
CA ALA A 134 13.48 -1.93 -35.65
C ALA A 134 14.74 -1.46 -36.40
N ILE A 135 15.93 -1.61 -35.79
CA ILE A 135 17.20 -1.36 -36.46
C ILE A 135 17.47 -2.37 -37.59
N LEU A 136 17.00 -3.60 -37.45
CA LEU A 136 17.02 -4.62 -38.52
C LEU A 136 15.96 -4.36 -39.60
N PHE A 137 14.79 -3.81 -39.22
CA PHE A 137 13.72 -3.50 -40.18
C PHE A 137 14.06 -2.32 -41.10
N LYS A 138 14.82 -1.32 -40.64
CA LYS A 138 15.23 -0.17 -41.48
C LYS A 138 15.94 -0.59 -42.79
N PRO A 139 17.00 -1.42 -42.78
CA PRO A 139 17.61 -1.90 -44.01
C PRO A 139 16.67 -2.85 -44.77
N ALA A 140 15.85 -3.65 -44.09
CA ALA A 140 14.90 -4.55 -44.75
C ALA A 140 13.87 -3.79 -45.61
N VAL A 141 13.32 -2.68 -45.11
CA VAL A 141 12.38 -1.83 -45.88
C VAL A 141 13.07 -1.17 -47.08
N VAL A 142 14.32 -0.74 -46.93
CA VAL A 142 15.09 -0.17 -48.05
C VAL A 142 15.37 -1.23 -49.12
N VAL A 143 15.76 -2.45 -48.71
CA VAL A 143 16.00 -3.57 -49.63
C VAL A 143 14.70 -3.98 -50.34
N LEU A 144 13.57 -4.01 -49.64
CA LEU A 144 12.26 -4.33 -50.21
C LEU A 144 11.81 -3.24 -51.20
N ALA A 145 12.03 -1.96 -50.90
CA ALA A 145 11.75 -0.86 -51.81
C ALA A 145 12.61 -0.94 -53.09
N VAL A 146 13.91 -1.22 -52.96
CA VAL A 146 14.81 -1.42 -54.11
C VAL A 146 14.38 -2.64 -54.93
N ALA A 147 14.01 -3.75 -54.28
CA ALA A 147 13.51 -4.94 -54.94
C ALA A 147 12.19 -4.68 -55.68
N ALA A 148 11.28 -3.91 -55.09
CA ALA A 148 10.01 -3.53 -55.71
C ALA A 148 10.23 -2.62 -56.94
N VAL A 149 11.13 -1.65 -56.85
CA VAL A 149 11.53 -0.80 -58.00
C VAL A 149 12.18 -1.65 -59.08
N TYR A 150 13.10 -2.54 -58.73
CA TYR A 150 13.72 -3.46 -59.70
C TYR A 150 12.68 -4.36 -60.37
N TYR A 151 11.72 -4.90 -59.61
CA TYR A 151 10.65 -5.73 -60.13
C TYR A 151 9.74 -4.93 -61.08
N LEU A 152 9.37 -3.70 -60.72
CA LEU A 152 8.58 -2.81 -61.58
C LEU A 152 9.32 -2.46 -62.88
N VAL A 153 10.60 -2.12 -62.81
CA VAL A 153 11.42 -1.81 -63.99
C VAL A 153 11.59 -3.03 -64.89
N LYS A 154 11.91 -4.20 -64.33
CA LYS A 154 12.06 -5.44 -65.10
C LYS A 154 10.74 -5.89 -65.72
N ASN A 155 9.63 -5.77 -65.00
CA ASN A 155 8.31 -6.10 -65.51
C ASN A 155 7.83 -5.10 -66.57
N SER A 156 8.22 -3.81 -66.47
CA SER A 156 7.95 -2.79 -67.48
C SER A 156 8.83 -2.92 -68.73
N SER A 157 10.04 -3.48 -68.60
CA SER A 157 10.97 -3.68 -69.72
C SER A 157 10.69 -4.97 -70.52
N ASN A 158 9.85 -5.87 -70.00
CA ASN A 158 9.42 -7.11 -70.66
C ASN A 158 8.06 -6.97 -71.39
N LYS A 159 7.53 -5.75 -71.52
CA LYS A 159 6.43 -5.39 -72.43
C LYS A 159 7.01 -4.73 -73.68
#